data_AF-A0A0F9D8L7-F1
#
_entry.id   AF-A0A0F9D8L7-F1
#
_cell.length_a   1.000
_cell.length_b   1.000
_cell.length_c   1.000
_cell.angle_alpha   90.00
_cell.angle_beta   90.00
_cell.angle_gamma   90.00
#
_symmetry.space_group_name_H-M   'P 1'
#
loop_
_entity.id
_entity.type
_entity.pdbx_description
1 polymer ?
#
loop_
_entity_poly.entity_id
_entity_poly.type
_entity_poly.pdbx_seq_one_letter_code
_entity_poly.pdbx_strand_id
1 'polypeptide(L)'
;VILVFVIFALVAARNQISRKFRPTHIPGLIVWFDASDPDTLIRNAGGKIIAWRDKSGNGNDMVVDKRFVPTLEIKRYDHALSEHEIDVETKKLAAKWGIDWGE
;
A
#
# COMPACT_ATOMS: atom_id res chain seq x y z
N VAL A 1 52.95 -19.97 19.89
CA VAL A 1 52.96 -19.32 18.56
C VAL A 1 51.86 -19.89 17.66
N ILE A 2 51.85 -21.21 17.36
CA ILE A 2 50.81 -21.86 16.54
C ILE A 2 49.38 -21.68 17.12
N LEU A 3 49.21 -21.79 18.44
CA LEU A 3 47.90 -21.60 19.09
C LEU A 3 47.33 -20.17 18.94
N VAL A 4 48.21 -19.15 18.86
CA VAL A 4 47.80 -17.74 18.68
C VAL A 4 47.35 -17.50 17.24
N PHE A 5 47.98 -18.14 16.26
CA PHE A 5 47.55 -18.11 14.86
C PHE A 5 46.23 -18.85 14.64
N VAL A 6 46.00 -19.97 15.34
CA VAL A 6 44.73 -20.72 15.29
C VAL A 6 43.58 -19.90 15.90
N ILE A 7 43.82 -19.22 17.03
CA ILE A 7 42.84 -18.32 17.64
C ILE A 7 42.56 -17.11 16.74
N PHE A 8 43.58 -16.51 16.12
CA PHE A 8 43.38 -15.44 15.13
C PHE A 8 42.60 -15.90 13.90
N ALA A 9 42.85 -17.12 13.40
CA ALA A 9 42.11 -17.71 12.29
C ALA A 9 40.64 -18.00 12.64
N LEU A 10 40.37 -18.49 13.85
CA LEU A 10 39.01 -18.72 14.37
C LEU A 10 38.26 -17.42 14.67
N VAL A 11 38.95 -16.37 15.13
CA VAL A 11 38.35 -15.03 15.33
C VAL A 11 38.06 -14.34 13.99
N ALA A 12 38.90 -14.51 12.96
CA ALA A 12 38.69 -13.96 11.63
C ALA A 12 37.55 -14.67 10.85
N ALA A 13 37.34 -15.98 11.08
CA ALA A 13 36.24 -16.74 10.47
C ALA A 13 34.84 -16.34 11.00
N ARG A 14 34.79 -15.48 12.01
CA ARG A 14 33.55 -14.99 12.62
C ARG A 14 33.09 -13.66 12.01
N ASN A 15 33.38 -13.40 10.73
CA ASN A 15 32.80 -12.24 10.05
C ASN A 15 31.49 -12.65 9.37
N GLN A 16 30.40 -12.12 9.92
CA GLN A 16 29.02 -12.48 9.64
C GLN A 16 28.69 -12.44 8.15
N ILE A 17 28.43 -13.60 7.54
CA ILE A 17 27.68 -13.66 6.28
C ILE A 17 26.18 -13.63 6.61
N SER A 18 25.73 -12.62 7.37
CA SER A 18 24.37 -12.14 7.17
C SER A 18 24.45 -11.32 5.89
N ARG A 19 24.38 -11.99 4.73
CA ARG A 19 24.23 -11.28 3.46
C ARG A 19 22.88 -10.58 3.56
N LYS A 20 22.90 -9.29 3.88
CA LYS A 20 21.69 -8.45 3.88
C LYS A 20 20.98 -8.74 2.56
N PHE A 21 19.77 -9.27 2.64
CA PHE A 21 19.00 -9.59 1.44
C PHE A 21 18.87 -8.30 0.62
N ARG A 22 19.31 -8.37 -0.64
CA ARG A 22 19.09 -7.31 -1.63
C ARG A 22 18.34 -7.95 -2.77
N PRO A 23 17.13 -7.46 -3.11
CA PRO A 23 16.34 -8.01 -4.21
C PRO A 23 17.11 -8.17 -5.51
N THR A 24 18.01 -7.22 -5.79
CA THR A 24 18.87 -7.21 -6.99
C THR A 24 19.78 -8.42 -7.16
N HIS A 25 19.90 -9.30 -6.16
CA HIS A 25 20.62 -10.57 -6.28
C HIS A 25 19.77 -11.73 -6.79
N ILE A 26 18.45 -11.57 -6.94
CA ILE A 26 17.56 -12.58 -7.51
C ILE A 26 17.84 -12.65 -9.02
N PRO A 27 18.34 -13.78 -9.56
CA PRO A 27 18.55 -13.93 -10.99
C PRO A 27 17.23 -13.76 -11.76
N GLY A 28 17.23 -12.93 -12.80
CA GLY A 28 16.05 -12.69 -13.62
C GLY A 28 14.99 -11.80 -12.98
N LEU A 29 15.32 -11.05 -11.91
CA LEU A 29 14.38 -10.09 -11.32
C LEU A 29 13.98 -9.00 -12.33
N ILE A 30 12.67 -8.88 -12.57
CA ILE A 30 12.09 -7.88 -13.48
C ILE A 30 11.58 -6.67 -12.69
N VAL A 31 10.90 -6.92 -11.56
CA VAL A 31 10.30 -5.90 -10.69
C VAL A 31 10.47 -6.29 -9.22
N TRP A 32 10.64 -5.29 -8.35
CA TRP A 32 10.53 -5.48 -6.90
C TRP A 32 9.89 -4.27 -6.25
N PHE A 33 8.75 -4.48 -5.60
CA PHE A 33 8.06 -3.47 -4.82
C PHE A 33 8.07 -3.85 -3.34
N ASP A 34 8.41 -2.88 -2.49
CA ASP A 34 8.63 -3.09 -1.07
C ASP A 34 7.74 -2.14 -0.26
N ALA A 35 6.57 -2.62 0.18
CA ALA A 35 5.64 -1.83 0.97
C ALA A 35 6.19 -1.43 2.35
N SER A 36 7.25 -2.09 2.82
CA SER A 36 7.92 -1.75 4.08
C SER A 36 8.92 -0.61 3.95
N ASP A 37 9.26 -0.21 2.71
CA ASP A 37 10.14 0.91 2.41
C ASP A 37 9.33 2.16 2.03
N PRO A 38 9.03 3.06 2.98
CA PRO A 38 8.18 4.22 2.73
C PRO A 38 8.76 5.19 1.70
N ASP A 39 10.07 5.19 1.48
CA ASP A 39 10.73 6.06 0.51
C ASP A 39 10.41 5.66 -0.95
N THR A 40 9.88 4.44 -1.14
CA THR A 40 9.39 3.95 -2.43
C THR A 40 7.91 4.19 -2.67
N LEU A 41 7.17 4.65 -1.64
CA LEU A 41 5.74 4.90 -1.71
C LEU A 41 5.47 6.37 -2.04
N ILE A 42 5.06 6.65 -3.28
CA ILE A 42 4.67 8.01 -3.68
C ILE A 42 3.19 8.21 -3.37
N ARG A 43 2.89 9.24 -2.57
CA ARG A 43 1.54 9.57 -2.12
C ARG A 43 1.10 10.92 -2.65
N ASN A 44 -0.21 11.10 -2.83
CA ASN A 44 -0.80 12.40 -3.08
C ASN A 44 -1.04 13.18 -1.77
N ALA A 45 -1.56 14.41 -1.89
CA ALA A 45 -1.88 15.26 -0.74
C ALA A 45 -2.90 14.64 0.25
N GLY A 46 -3.76 13.72 -0.22
CA GLY A 46 -4.72 12.99 0.60
C GLY A 46 -4.16 11.70 1.22
N GLY A 47 -2.85 11.46 1.13
CA GLY A 47 -2.18 10.28 1.71
C GLY A 47 -2.37 8.97 0.94
N LYS A 48 -3.11 8.98 -0.18
CA LYS A 48 -3.29 7.81 -1.06
C LYS A 48 -2.02 7.56 -1.86
N ILE A 49 -1.64 6.28 -2.00
CA ILE A 49 -0.52 5.86 -2.85
C ILE A 49 -0.93 6.04 -4.31
N ILE A 50 -0.11 6.77 -5.08
CA ILE A 50 -0.31 7.04 -6.51
C ILE A 50 0.78 6.44 -7.38
N ALA A 51 1.92 6.06 -6.79
CA ALA A 51 2.96 5.29 -7.48
C ALA A 51 3.85 4.51 -6.49
N TRP A 52 4.46 3.43 -6.97
CA TRP A 52 5.46 2.61 -6.29
C TRP A 52 6.75 2.58 -7.11
N ARG A 53 7.86 2.96 -6.48
CA ARG A 53 9.18 2.89 -7.09
C ARG A 53 9.70 1.45 -7.11
N ASP A 54 10.18 1.02 -8.26
CA ASP A 54 10.80 -0.27 -8.46
C ASP A 54 12.23 -0.30 -7.89
N LYS A 55 12.50 -1.24 -6.98
CA LYS A 55 13.83 -1.45 -6.38
C LYS A 55 14.67 -2.49 -7.13
N SER A 56 14.16 -3.05 -8.24
CA SER A 56 14.94 -3.98 -9.07
C SER A 56 16.10 -3.30 -9.78
N GLY A 57 15.99 -1.98 -10.02
CA GLY A 57 16.94 -1.21 -10.83
C GLY A 57 16.57 -1.13 -12.32
N ASN A 58 15.49 -1.79 -12.74
CA ASN A 58 15.04 -1.79 -14.14
C ASN A 58 14.14 -0.60 -14.51
N GLY A 59 13.73 0.23 -13.54
CA GLY A 59 12.90 1.41 -13.79
C GLY A 59 11.44 1.09 -14.11
N ASN A 60 10.96 -0.09 -13.72
CA ASN A 60 9.59 -0.53 -13.94
C ASN A 60 8.64 -0.01 -12.85
N ASP A 61 8.67 1.30 -12.60
CA ASP A 61 7.85 1.95 -11.59
C ASP A 61 6.35 1.74 -11.88
N MET A 62 5.58 1.38 -10.86
CA MET A 62 4.13 1.25 -10.99
C MET A 62 3.49 2.61 -10.72
N VAL A 63 2.68 3.08 -11.67
CA VAL A 63 1.88 4.31 -11.51
C VAL A 63 0.40 3.96 -11.58
N VAL A 64 -0.42 4.62 -10.74
CA VAL A 64 -1.88 4.47 -10.84
C VAL A 64 -2.33 5.02 -12.19
N ASP A 65 -3.06 4.21 -12.95
CA ASP A 65 -3.76 4.70 -14.13
C ASP A 65 -4.88 5.64 -13.68
N LYS A 66 -4.80 6.90 -14.09
CA LYS A 66 -5.79 7.93 -13.76
C LYS A 66 -7.19 7.60 -14.30
N ARG A 67 -7.30 6.68 -15.27
CA ARG A 67 -8.57 6.19 -15.83
C ARG A 67 -9.27 5.18 -14.92
N PHE A 68 -8.52 4.56 -14.00
CA PHE A 68 -9.00 3.53 -13.08
C PHE A 68 -8.59 3.81 -11.64
N VAL A 69 -8.39 5.09 -11.27
CA VAL A 69 -8.40 5.45 -9.85
C VAL A 69 -9.68 4.86 -9.31
N PRO A 70 -9.66 4.04 -8.23
CA PRO A 70 -10.88 3.67 -7.57
C PRO A 70 -11.47 4.97 -7.03
N THR A 71 -12.29 5.62 -7.83
CA THR A 71 -13.29 6.60 -7.41
C THR A 71 -14.39 5.83 -6.70
N LEU A 72 -14.02 4.96 -5.77
CA LEU A 72 -14.83 4.84 -4.57
C LEU A 72 -14.48 6.10 -3.79
N GLU A 73 -15.13 7.18 -4.19
CA GLU A 73 -15.60 8.14 -3.22
C GLU A 73 -16.34 7.27 -2.20
N ILE A 74 -15.68 6.91 -1.09
CA ILE A 74 -16.44 6.54 0.10
C ILE A 74 -17.12 7.86 0.43
N LYS A 75 -18.29 8.09 -0.17
CA LYS A 75 -19.26 9.01 0.38
C LYS A 75 -19.52 8.44 1.75
N ARG A 76 -18.80 8.95 2.75
CA ARG A 76 -19.33 8.92 4.10
C ARG A 76 -20.63 9.68 3.98
N TYR A 77 -21.72 8.94 3.83
CA TYR A 77 -23.03 9.49 4.11
C TYR A 77 -23.02 9.72 5.61
N ASP A 78 -22.53 10.89 6.03
CA ASP A 78 -22.60 11.36 7.41
C ASP A 78 -24.05 11.57 7.88
N HIS A 79 -25.03 11.22 7.04
CA HIS A 79 -26.47 11.28 7.30
C HIS A 79 -27.03 10.08 8.06
N ALA A 80 -26.23 9.08 8.43
CA ALA A 80 -26.78 7.91 9.12
C ALA A 80 -27.30 8.22 10.53
N LEU A 81 -26.88 9.31 11.19
CA LEU A 81 -27.31 9.61 12.57
C LEU A 81 -27.31 11.11 12.93
N SER A 82 -27.90 11.98 12.10
CA SER A 82 -28.39 13.28 12.59
C SER A 82 -29.86 13.44 12.24
N GLU A 83 -30.68 13.14 13.23
CA GLU A 83 -32.10 13.47 13.38
C GLU A 83 -32.83 14.11 12.17
N HIS A 84 -33.73 13.30 11.61
CA HIS A 84 -35.12 13.68 11.39
C HIS A 84 -35.53 14.50 10.15
N GLU A 85 -34.99 14.19 8.97
CA GLU A 85 -35.83 14.25 7.75
C GLU A 85 -35.37 13.24 6.70
N ILE A 86 -36.23 12.28 6.33
CA ILE A 86 -36.04 11.51 5.10
C ILE A 86 -36.08 12.53 3.96
N ASP A 87 -35.03 12.58 3.14
CA ASP A 87 -34.93 13.57 2.08
C ASP A 87 -36.13 13.50 1.12
N VAL A 88 -36.50 14.66 0.57
CA VAL A 88 -37.69 14.83 -0.27
C VAL A 88 -37.68 13.91 -1.49
N GLU A 89 -36.51 13.57 -2.02
CA GLU A 89 -36.38 12.71 -3.19
C GLU A 89 -36.66 11.25 -2.84
N THR A 90 -36.18 10.78 -1.69
CA THR A 90 -36.48 9.45 -1.16
C THR A 90 -37.97 9.26 -0.87
N LYS A 91 -38.65 10.28 -0.32
CA LYS A 91 -40.12 10.25 -0.13
C LYS A 91 -40.88 10.17 -1.46
N LYS A 92 -40.48 10.96 -2.47
CA LYS A 92 -41.08 10.93 -3.81
C LYS A 92 -40.88 9.58 -4.51
N LEU A 93 -39.70 9.00 -4.37
CA LEU A 93 -39.41 7.67 -4.92
C LEU A 93 -40.26 6.61 -4.22
N ALA A 94 -40.35 6.62 -2.89
CA ALA A 94 -41.21 5.69 -2.15
C ALA A 94 -42.68 5.75 -2.61
N ALA A 95 -43.23 6.96 -2.77
CA ALA A 95 -44.59 7.15 -3.28
C ALA A 95 -44.77 6.64 -4.72
N LYS A 96 -43.77 6.85 -5.59
CA LYS A 96 -43.77 6.32 -6.97
C LYS A 96 -43.87 4.79 -7.01
N TRP A 97 -43.30 4.10 -6.02
CA TRP A 97 -43.32 2.64 -5.92
C TRP A 97 -44.42 2.10 -5.00
N GLY A 98 -45.30 2.97 -4.48
CA GLY A 98 -46.40 2.56 -3.58
C GLY A 98 -45.94 2.05 -2.22
N ILE A 99 -44.75 2.45 -1.76
CA ILE A 99 -44.21 2.08 -0.46
C ILE A 99 -44.64 3.16 0.55
N ASP A 100 -45.54 2.78 1.46
CA ASP A 100 -45.93 3.58 2.62
C ASP A 100 -45.07 3.16 3.82
N TRP A 101 -44.36 4.13 4.40
CA TRP A 101 -43.46 3.88 5.52
C TRP A 101 -44.13 4.07 6.88
N GLY A 102 -45.39 4.52 6.90
CA GLY A 102 -46.07 4.92 8.14
C GLY A 102 -45.44 6.17 8.77
N GLU A 103 -46.27 7.05 9.31
CA GLU A 103 -45.80 8.08 10.23
C GLU A 103 -45.56 7.48 11.63
#